data_AF-K1TK65-F1
#
_entry.id   AF-K1TK65-F1
#
_cell.length_a   1.000
_cell.length_b   1.000
_cell.length_c   1.000
_cell.angle_alpha   90.00
_cell.angle_beta   90.00
_cell.angle_gamma   90.00
#
_symmetry.space_group_name_H-M   'P 1'
#
loop_
_entity.id
_entity.type
_entity.pdbx_description
1 polymer ?
#
loop_
_entity_poly.entity_id
_entity_poly.type
_entity_poly.pdbx_seq_one_letter_code
_entity_poly.pdbx_strand_id
1 'polypeptide(L)'
;PVFCAPVFAQIIARQHLPGRFDHAGAGIRAARFSFIVFDLSYNSFLPDKERVYQFWVYYDVDGRKGNFDTTFGTVAPALKADFPQIETATRFRREGAVPFESDKRDFEANLVVADTSFFDVLDLGVISGDPHRALAGKDKVMISESFARRLFGRENPVGKELRYQNKRPVTVSG
;
A
#
# COMPACT_ATOMS: atom_id res chain seq x y z
N PRO A 1 -16.76 14.15 -15.38
CA PRO A 1 -16.12 12.88 -15.83
C PRO A 1 -15.18 12.35 -14.75
N VAL A 2 -15.60 11.26 -14.08
CA VAL A 2 -14.93 10.65 -12.93
C VAL A 2 -13.81 9.74 -13.43
N PHE A 3 -12.57 10.19 -13.31
CA PHE A 3 -11.39 9.32 -13.33
C PHE A 3 -10.64 9.57 -12.03
N CYS A 4 -10.73 8.64 -11.09
CA CYS A 4 -9.98 8.73 -9.83
C CYS A 4 -9.33 7.37 -9.55
N ALA A 5 -8.36 7.01 -10.39
CA ALA A 5 -7.21 6.30 -9.86
C ALA A 5 -6.34 7.38 -9.20
N PRO A 6 -5.86 7.20 -7.96
CA PRO A 6 -5.01 8.20 -7.34
C PRO A 6 -3.79 8.42 -8.24
N VAL A 7 -3.67 9.64 -8.76
CA VAL A 7 -2.57 10.06 -9.64
C VAL A 7 -1.24 9.96 -8.91
N PHE A 8 -1.24 10.00 -7.57
CA PHE A 8 -0.07 9.84 -6.72
C PHE A 8 -0.31 8.77 -5.64
N ALA A 9 0.65 7.86 -5.49
CA ALA A 9 0.64 6.78 -4.50
C ALA A 9 2.07 6.44 -4.05
N GLN A 10 2.21 5.88 -2.84
CA GLN A 10 3.44 5.24 -2.39
C GLN A 10 3.57 3.91 -3.10
N ILE A 11 4.79 3.53 -3.47
CA ILE A 11 5.06 2.27 -4.15
C ILE A 11 6.03 1.45 -3.32
N ILE A 12 5.70 0.18 -3.15
CA ILE A 12 6.60 -0.82 -2.59
C ILE A 12 6.72 -1.98 -3.58
N ALA A 13 7.91 -2.56 -3.64
CA ALA A 13 8.24 -3.66 -4.54
C ALA A 13 9.00 -4.75 -3.78
N ARG A 14 8.75 -6.01 -4.15
CA ARG A 14 9.47 -7.19 -3.65
C ARG A 14 10.44 -7.69 -4.70
N GLN A 15 11.67 -8.01 -4.29
CA GLN A 15 12.72 -8.55 -5.16
C GLN A 15 12.93 -10.07 -5.00
N HIS A 16 13.49 -10.69 -6.04
CA HIS A 16 13.86 -12.11 -6.05
C HIS A 16 14.99 -12.49 -5.09
N LEU A 17 16.00 -11.62 -4.94
CA LEU A 17 17.18 -11.89 -4.10
C LEU A 17 17.42 -10.71 -3.16
N PRO A 18 17.85 -10.95 -1.90
CA PRO A 18 18.26 -9.87 -1.01
C PRO A 18 19.49 -9.16 -1.60
N GLY A 19 19.36 -7.87 -1.93
CA GLY A 19 20.42 -7.13 -2.59
C GLY A 19 20.08 -5.66 -2.81
N ARG A 20 21.05 -4.79 -2.57
CA ARG A 20 20.87 -3.33 -2.70
C ARG A 20 20.61 -2.98 -4.17
N PHE A 21 19.55 -2.22 -4.45
CA PHE A 21 19.34 -1.58 -5.76
C PHE A 21 20.50 -0.63 -6.06
N ASP A 22 21.46 -1.05 -6.86
CA ASP A 22 22.60 -0.22 -7.30
C ASP A 22 22.32 0.32 -8.71
N HIS A 23 21.31 1.18 -8.83
CA HIS A 23 21.06 1.91 -10.07
C HIS A 23 21.09 3.41 -9.81
N ALA A 24 22.31 3.93 -9.80
CA ALA A 24 22.60 5.34 -9.97
C ALA A 24 22.17 5.79 -11.39
N GLY A 25 20.94 6.30 -11.50
CA GLY A 25 20.52 7.25 -12.54
C GLY A 25 20.11 6.70 -13.90
N ALA A 26 18.80 6.53 -14.10
CA ALA A 26 18.20 6.56 -15.43
C ALA A 26 17.73 8.00 -15.73
N GLY A 27 18.61 8.79 -16.35
CA GLY A 27 18.31 10.19 -16.69
C GLY A 27 17.40 10.30 -17.91
N ILE A 28 16.17 10.79 -17.73
CA ILE A 28 15.39 11.39 -18.82
C ILE A 28 15.93 12.82 -19.00
N ARG A 29 16.32 13.16 -20.23
CA ARG A 29 17.34 14.16 -20.60
C ARG A 29 17.06 15.65 -20.27
N ALA A 30 16.17 15.96 -19.33
CA ALA A 30 15.98 17.31 -18.78
C ALA A 30 15.71 17.36 -17.25
N ALA A 31 15.58 16.21 -16.59
CA ALA A 31 15.41 16.13 -15.14
C ALA A 31 16.11 14.88 -14.61
N ARG A 32 17.09 15.06 -13.72
CA ARG A 32 17.82 13.95 -13.10
C ARG A 32 16.97 13.38 -11.96
N PHE A 33 15.92 12.64 -12.30
CA PHE A 33 15.21 11.82 -11.34
C PHE A 33 16.10 10.64 -10.96
N SER A 34 16.60 10.61 -9.72
CA SER A 34 17.19 9.41 -9.14
C SER A 34 16.15 8.78 -8.22
N PHE A 35 16.07 7.45 -8.25
CA PHE A 35 15.17 6.73 -7.37
C PHE A 35 15.95 6.24 -6.17
N ILE A 36 15.48 6.57 -4.98
CA ILE A 36 16.04 6.02 -3.76
C ILE A 36 15.11 4.89 -3.34
N VAL A 37 15.69 3.71 -3.27
CA VAL A 37 15.04 2.50 -2.81
C VAL A 37 15.30 2.40 -1.31
N PHE A 38 14.28 2.64 -0.49
CA PHE A 38 14.37 2.49 0.95
C PHE A 38 14.08 1.04 1.34
N ASP A 39 15.02 0.45 2.06
CA ASP A 39 14.86 -0.87 2.67
C ASP A 39 13.87 -0.79 3.84
N LEU A 40 12.81 -1.60 3.81
CA LEU A 40 11.84 -1.70 4.89
C LEU A 40 12.27 -2.72 5.97
N SER A 41 13.52 -3.19 5.95
CA SER A 41 14.13 -4.12 6.93
C SER A 41 14.02 -3.70 8.40
N TYR A 42 13.68 -2.43 8.68
CA TYR A 42 13.42 -1.95 10.03
C TYR A 42 12.07 -2.44 10.58
N ASN A 43 11.10 -2.80 9.72
CA ASN A 43 9.81 -3.32 10.14
C ASN A 43 9.89 -4.83 10.41
N SER A 44 10.15 -5.20 11.67
CA SER A 44 10.31 -6.59 12.12
C SER A 44 9.09 -7.49 11.91
N PHE A 45 7.92 -6.93 11.60
CA PHE A 45 6.67 -7.67 11.40
C PHE A 45 6.45 -8.14 9.95
N LEU A 46 7.24 -7.65 8.99
CA LEU A 46 7.12 -8.04 7.58
C LEU A 46 7.94 -9.30 7.31
N PRO A 47 7.32 -10.38 6.79
CA PRO A 47 8.08 -11.46 6.18
C PRO A 47 8.93 -10.92 5.03
N ASP A 48 10.14 -11.44 4.86
CA ASP A 48 11.05 -11.05 3.77
C ASP A 48 11.32 -9.55 3.65
N LYS A 49 11.30 -8.83 4.77
CA LYS A 49 11.54 -7.38 4.84
C LYS A 49 12.81 -6.93 4.13
N GLU A 50 13.84 -7.77 4.04
CA GLU A 50 15.10 -7.52 3.33
C GLU A 50 14.95 -7.50 1.81
N ARG A 51 13.83 -8.02 1.29
CA ARG A 51 13.46 -8.06 -0.13
C ARG A 51 12.38 -7.05 -0.49
N VAL A 52 11.82 -6.33 0.50
CA VAL A 52 10.76 -5.35 0.29
C VAL A 52 11.32 -3.93 0.36
N TYR A 53 11.10 -3.20 -0.72
CA TYR A 53 11.65 -1.87 -0.90
C TYR A 53 10.57 -0.83 -1.17
N GLN A 54 10.67 0.33 -0.54
CA GLN A 54 9.83 1.49 -0.86
C GLN A 54 10.52 2.41 -1.87
N PHE A 55 9.79 2.82 -2.88
CA PHE A 55 10.28 3.68 -3.95
C PHE A 55 10.08 5.16 -3.61
N TRP A 56 11.18 5.92 -3.59
CA TRP A 56 11.17 7.36 -3.39
C TRP A 56 11.74 8.08 -4.61
N VAL A 57 11.10 9.18 -4.99
CA VAL A 57 11.55 10.05 -6.08
C VAL A 57 12.43 11.14 -5.48
N TYR A 58 13.70 11.16 -5.84
CA TYR A 58 14.59 12.27 -5.55
C TYR A 58 14.59 13.26 -6.72
N TYR A 59 14.57 14.55 -6.39
CA TYR A 59 14.71 15.63 -7.35
C TYR A 59 15.83 16.57 -6.93
N ASP A 60 16.57 17.04 -7.93
CA ASP A 60 17.54 18.12 -7.82
C ASP A 60 17.28 19.07 -9.00
N VAL A 61 16.62 20.19 -8.70
CA VAL A 61 16.25 21.22 -9.68
C VAL A 61 16.70 22.57 -9.14
N ASP A 62 17.56 23.27 -9.87
CA ASP A 62 18.10 24.60 -9.54
C ASP A 62 18.65 24.71 -8.10
N GLY A 63 19.37 23.68 -7.64
CA GLY A 63 19.96 23.62 -6.30
C GLY A 63 18.97 23.30 -5.17
N ARG A 64 17.68 23.12 -5.49
CA ARG A 64 16.67 22.60 -4.55
C ARG A 64 16.64 21.09 -4.63
N LYS A 65 17.10 20.47 -3.56
CA LYS A 65 17.10 19.01 -3.36
C LYS A 65 15.94 18.61 -2.50
N GLY A 66 15.29 17.52 -2.85
CA GLY A 66 14.25 16.93 -2.02
C GLY A 66 13.88 15.54 -2.47
N ASN A 67 12.99 14.92 -1.70
CA ASN A 67 12.55 13.56 -1.89
C ASN A 67 11.04 13.47 -1.63
N PHE A 68 10.33 12.77 -2.51
CA PHE A 68 8.93 12.44 -2.37
C PHE A 68 8.79 10.92 -2.28
N ASP A 69 7.99 10.45 -1.34
CA ASP A 69 7.63 9.04 -1.19
C ASP A 69 6.38 8.67 -1.99
N THR A 70 5.80 9.64 -2.72
CA THR A 70 4.63 9.48 -3.58
C THR A 70 5.02 9.71 -5.04
N THR A 71 4.52 8.85 -5.92
CA THR A 71 4.77 8.92 -7.35
C THR A 71 3.55 8.45 -8.14
N PHE A 72 3.61 8.53 -9.46
CA PHE A 72 2.51 8.08 -10.31
C PHE A 72 2.25 6.59 -10.16
N GLY A 73 0.98 6.21 -10.02
CA GLY A 73 0.60 4.79 -9.88
C GLY A 73 1.03 3.90 -11.05
N THR A 74 1.30 4.49 -12.22
CA THR A 74 1.87 3.82 -13.40
C THR A 74 3.32 3.38 -13.23
N VAL A 75 4.02 3.89 -12.22
CA VAL A 75 5.41 3.49 -11.94
C VAL A 75 5.48 2.05 -11.43
N ALA A 76 4.47 1.56 -10.68
CA ALA A 76 4.47 0.17 -10.18
C ALA A 76 4.49 -0.87 -11.33
N PRO A 77 3.62 -0.80 -12.35
CA PRO A 77 3.70 -1.71 -13.49
C PRO A 77 4.94 -1.46 -14.36
N ALA A 78 5.39 -0.22 -14.52
CA ALA A 78 6.62 0.09 -15.27
C ALA A 78 7.86 -0.54 -14.62
N LEU A 79 7.96 -0.48 -13.28
CA LEU A 79 9.03 -1.10 -12.52
C LEU A 79 9.11 -2.61 -12.80
N LYS A 80 7.96 -3.30 -12.80
CA LYS A 80 7.92 -4.73 -13.12
C LYS A 80 8.30 -5.04 -14.57
N ALA A 81 7.97 -4.15 -15.51
CA ALA A 81 8.29 -4.33 -16.92
C ALA A 81 9.79 -4.09 -17.21
N ASP A 82 10.38 -3.06 -16.59
CA ASP A 82 11.73 -2.60 -16.87
C ASP A 82 12.81 -3.33 -16.05
N PHE A 83 12.44 -3.90 -14.88
CA PHE A 83 13.37 -4.54 -13.96
C PHE A 83 12.95 -5.99 -13.65
N PRO A 84 13.51 -6.99 -14.36
CA PRO A 84 13.18 -8.41 -14.17
C PRO A 84 13.43 -8.94 -12.75
N GLN A 85 14.28 -8.27 -11.97
CA GLN A 85 14.53 -8.60 -10.57
C GLN A 85 13.36 -8.31 -9.62
N ILE A 86 12.38 -7.51 -10.05
CA ILE A 86 11.18 -7.20 -9.27
C ILE A 86 10.15 -8.32 -9.49
N GLU A 87 9.84 -9.07 -8.42
CA GLU A 87 8.80 -10.10 -8.42
C GLU A 87 7.41 -9.45 -8.59
N THR A 88 7.15 -8.46 -7.75
CA THR A 88 5.86 -7.77 -7.67
C THR A 88 6.02 -6.37 -7.13
N ALA A 89 5.12 -5.48 -7.52
CA ALA A 89 5.04 -4.11 -7.05
C ALA A 89 3.58 -3.74 -6.85
N THR A 90 3.32 -3.01 -5.77
CA THR A 90 1.99 -2.51 -5.43
C THR A 90 2.06 -1.01 -5.22
N ARG A 91 0.94 -0.33 -5.46
CA ARG A 91 0.73 1.03 -4.98
C ARG A 91 -0.19 1.02 -3.76
N PHE A 92 0.13 1.86 -2.80
CA PHE A 92 -0.72 2.10 -1.64
C PHE A 92 -0.70 3.58 -1.25
N ARG A 93 -1.65 3.97 -0.42
CA ARG A 93 -1.72 5.31 0.16
C ARG A 93 -2.22 5.20 1.59
N ARG A 94 -1.50 5.82 2.50
CA ARG A 94 -1.93 5.99 3.89
C ARG A 94 -2.83 7.21 3.98
N GLU A 95 -4.05 7.01 4.48
CA GLU A 95 -5.00 8.09 4.79
C GLU A 95 -4.87 8.57 6.24
N GLY A 96 -4.17 7.79 7.08
CA GLY A 96 -4.09 8.06 8.51
C GLY A 96 -5.37 7.68 9.24
N ALA A 97 -5.60 8.30 10.40
CA ALA A 97 -6.78 8.07 11.23
C ALA A 97 -8.02 8.63 10.53
N VAL A 98 -8.96 7.75 10.21
CA VAL A 98 -10.25 8.09 9.60
C VAL A 98 -11.39 7.63 10.50
N PRO A 99 -12.51 8.37 10.56
CA PRO A 99 -13.67 7.98 11.34
C PRO A 99 -14.44 6.85 10.65
N PHE A 100 -14.86 5.90 11.48
CA PHE A 100 -15.72 4.79 11.11
C PHE A 100 -16.81 4.61 12.17
N GLU A 101 -17.94 4.05 11.75
CA GLU A 101 -19.05 3.69 12.65
C GLU A 101 -19.44 2.21 12.47
N SER A 102 -19.74 1.54 13.58
CA SER A 102 -20.30 0.18 13.64
C SER A 102 -21.28 0.10 14.80
N ASP A 103 -22.50 -0.38 14.56
CA ASP A 103 -23.55 -0.49 15.59
C ASP A 103 -23.75 0.80 16.41
N LYS A 104 -23.79 1.96 15.75
CA LYS A 104 -23.94 3.29 16.36
C LYS A 104 -22.80 3.71 17.29
N ARG A 105 -21.63 3.06 17.19
CA ARG A 105 -20.41 3.45 17.89
C ARG A 105 -19.39 3.99 16.89
N ASP A 106 -18.90 5.19 17.15
CA ASP A 106 -17.83 5.82 16.39
C ASP A 106 -16.45 5.35 16.88
N PHE A 107 -15.51 5.21 15.95
CA PHE A 107 -14.11 4.93 16.25
C PHE A 107 -13.21 5.46 15.13
N GLU A 108 -11.98 5.75 15.49
CA GLU A 108 -10.93 6.05 14.52
C GLU A 108 -10.11 4.79 14.23
N ALA A 109 -9.74 4.66 12.95
CA ALA A 109 -8.88 3.60 12.47
C ALA A 109 -7.91 4.14 11.42
N ASN A 110 -6.69 3.61 11.40
CA ASN A 110 -5.75 3.93 10.33
C ASN A 110 -6.18 3.22 9.05
N LEU A 111 -6.40 3.99 7.98
CA LEU A 111 -6.77 3.44 6.68
C LEU A 111 -5.58 3.44 5.72
N VAL A 112 -5.40 2.30 5.07
CA VAL A 112 -4.51 2.12 3.93
C VAL A 112 -5.36 1.72 2.74
N VAL A 113 -5.24 2.48 1.65
CA VAL A 113 -5.86 2.16 0.37
C VAL A 113 -4.78 1.57 -0.52
N ALA A 114 -4.94 0.34 -0.97
CA ALA A 114 -3.95 -0.37 -1.78
C ALA A 114 -4.60 -1.16 -2.91
N ASP A 115 -3.80 -1.57 -3.89
CA ASP A 115 -4.23 -2.48 -4.94
C ASP A 115 -4.13 -3.96 -4.53
N THR A 116 -4.66 -4.85 -5.38
CA THR A 116 -4.72 -6.30 -5.13
C THR A 116 -3.38 -6.96 -4.89
N SER A 117 -2.26 -6.35 -5.30
CA SER A 117 -0.91 -6.91 -5.15
C SER A 117 -0.28 -6.55 -3.80
N PHE A 118 -0.99 -5.82 -2.94
CA PHE A 118 -0.47 -5.36 -1.65
C PHE A 118 -0.08 -6.51 -0.72
N PHE A 119 -0.92 -7.54 -0.67
CA PHE A 119 -0.65 -8.72 0.13
C PHE A 119 0.44 -9.60 -0.48
N ASP A 120 0.65 -9.57 -1.80
CA ASP A 120 1.76 -10.29 -2.45
C ASP A 120 3.12 -9.67 -2.12
N VAL A 121 3.17 -8.33 -2.04
CA VAL A 121 4.42 -7.61 -1.77
C VAL A 121 4.81 -7.72 -0.29
N LEU A 122 3.85 -7.57 0.63
CA LEU A 122 4.13 -7.54 2.07
C LEU A 122 3.96 -8.89 2.76
N ASP A 123 3.38 -9.88 2.09
CA ASP A 123 3.12 -11.23 2.61
C ASP A 123 2.44 -11.20 4.00
N LEU A 124 1.46 -10.31 4.15
CA LEU A 124 0.74 -10.17 5.41
C LEU A 124 -0.15 -11.39 5.62
N GLY A 125 0.10 -12.15 6.68
CA GLY A 125 -0.70 -13.33 7.01
C GLY A 125 -2.19 -13.02 7.13
N VAL A 126 -2.99 -13.60 6.23
CA VAL A 126 -4.45 -13.47 6.24
C VAL A 126 -5.05 -14.62 7.05
N ILE A 127 -5.81 -14.27 8.08
CA ILE A 127 -6.45 -15.26 8.97
C ILE A 127 -7.78 -15.76 8.37
N SER A 128 -8.51 -14.89 7.69
CA SER A 128 -9.82 -15.18 7.10
C SER A 128 -10.05 -14.32 5.86
N GLY A 129 -10.83 -14.81 4.91
CA GLY A 129 -11.15 -14.10 3.67
C GLY A 129 -10.11 -14.27 2.56
N ASP A 130 -10.38 -13.61 1.43
CA ASP A 130 -9.51 -13.59 0.25
C ASP A 130 -9.08 -12.13 -0.02
N PRO A 131 -7.79 -11.79 0.18
CA PRO A 131 -7.31 -10.42 0.05
C PRO A 131 -7.42 -9.88 -1.38
N HIS A 132 -7.26 -10.73 -2.40
CA HIS A 132 -7.37 -10.30 -3.80
C HIS A 132 -8.81 -9.96 -4.15
N ARG A 133 -9.76 -10.80 -3.73
CA ARG A 133 -11.19 -10.51 -3.91
C ARG A 133 -11.64 -9.30 -3.11
N ALA A 134 -11.13 -9.12 -1.90
CA ALA A 134 -11.43 -7.96 -1.07
C ALA A 134 -10.94 -6.67 -1.74
N LEU A 135 -9.68 -6.61 -2.17
CA LEU A 135 -9.11 -5.40 -2.78
C LEU A 135 -9.58 -5.14 -4.22
N ALA A 136 -10.07 -6.16 -4.93
CA ALA A 136 -10.74 -5.98 -6.22
C ALA A 136 -12.21 -5.52 -6.07
N GLY A 137 -12.83 -5.80 -4.91
CA GLY A 137 -14.21 -5.49 -4.62
C GLY A 137 -14.44 -4.01 -4.31
N LYS A 138 -15.51 -3.43 -4.86
CA LYS A 138 -15.98 -2.12 -4.42
C LYS A 138 -16.55 -2.21 -3.01
N ASP A 139 -16.25 -1.23 -2.17
CA ASP A 139 -16.81 -1.12 -0.81
C ASP A 139 -16.49 -2.33 0.07
N LYS A 140 -15.34 -2.97 -0.17
CA LYS A 140 -14.82 -4.08 0.62
C LYS A 140 -13.59 -3.63 1.41
N VAL A 141 -13.45 -4.16 2.62
CA VAL A 141 -12.31 -3.86 3.49
C VAL A 141 -11.77 -5.14 4.12
N MET A 142 -10.45 -5.17 4.29
CA MET A 142 -9.76 -6.12 5.17
C MET A 142 -9.45 -5.39 6.48
N ILE A 143 -9.63 -6.06 7.61
CA ILE A 143 -9.35 -5.48 8.93
C ILE A 143 -8.34 -6.32 9.71
N SER A 144 -7.55 -5.66 10.57
CA SER A 144 -6.62 -6.40 11.43
C SER A 144 -7.38 -7.21 12.48
N GLU A 145 -6.77 -8.31 12.93
CA GLU A 145 -7.33 -9.17 13.97
C GLU A 145 -7.60 -8.40 15.28
N SER A 146 -6.71 -7.48 15.65
CA SER A 146 -6.88 -6.62 16.82
C SER A 146 -8.08 -5.67 16.67
N PHE A 147 -8.32 -5.15 15.47
CA PHE A 147 -9.46 -4.29 15.18
C PHE A 147 -10.77 -5.06 15.14
N ALA A 148 -10.78 -6.24 14.51
CA ALA A 148 -11.91 -7.16 14.53
C ALA A 148 -12.31 -7.53 15.96
N ARG A 149 -11.33 -7.88 16.82
CA ARG A 149 -11.57 -8.15 18.24
C ARG A 149 -12.12 -6.96 19.00
N ARG A 150 -11.65 -5.75 18.71
CA ARG A 150 -12.14 -4.52 19.33
C ARG A 150 -13.61 -4.23 18.98
N LEU A 151 -14.01 -4.48 17.74
CA LEU A 151 -15.35 -4.17 17.25
C LEU A 151 -16.37 -5.28 17.54
N PHE A 152 -15.99 -6.52 17.27
CA PHE A 152 -16.88 -7.69 17.22
C PHE A 152 -16.54 -8.76 18.27
N GLY A 153 -15.53 -8.54 19.11
CA GLY A 153 -15.14 -9.49 20.16
C GLY A 153 -14.61 -10.80 19.57
N ARG A 154 -15.32 -11.90 19.82
CA ARG A 154 -14.98 -13.24 19.28
C ARG A 154 -15.84 -13.64 18.10
N GLU A 155 -16.77 -12.78 17.67
CA GLU A 155 -17.63 -13.07 16.54
C GLU A 155 -16.87 -12.97 15.22
N ASN A 156 -17.31 -13.75 14.22
CA ASN A 156 -16.75 -13.66 12.88
C ASN A 156 -17.05 -12.27 12.28
N PRO A 157 -16.02 -11.47 11.93
CA PRO A 157 -16.22 -10.13 11.39
C PRO A 157 -16.63 -10.14 9.90
N VAL A 158 -16.38 -11.24 9.18
CA VAL A 158 -16.62 -11.32 7.73
C VAL A 158 -18.11 -11.17 7.43
N GLY A 159 -18.43 -10.32 6.47
CA GLY A 159 -19.80 -9.98 6.07
C GLY A 159 -20.43 -8.86 6.87
N LYS A 160 -19.83 -8.41 7.98
CA LYS A 160 -20.33 -7.28 8.76
C LYS A 160 -20.09 -5.95 8.03
N GLU A 161 -20.96 -4.99 8.27
CA GLU A 161 -20.90 -3.65 7.69
C GLU A 161 -20.24 -2.66 8.65
N LEU A 162 -19.38 -1.80 8.11
CA LEU A 162 -18.84 -0.62 8.75
C LEU A 162 -19.22 0.61 7.91
N ARG A 163 -19.38 1.78 8.52
CA ARG A 163 -19.59 3.03 7.79
C ARG A 163 -18.30 3.82 7.75
N TYR A 164 -17.72 3.95 6.56
CA TYR A 164 -16.59 4.83 6.31
C TYR A 164 -17.04 6.30 6.27
N GLN A 165 -16.34 7.17 7.02
CA GLN A 165 -16.65 8.59 7.18
C GLN A 165 -18.13 8.86 7.53
N ASN A 166 -18.74 7.96 8.30
CA ASN A 166 -20.14 8.01 8.74
C ASN A 166 -21.15 8.20 7.59
N LYS A 167 -20.77 7.82 6.36
CA LYS A 167 -21.54 8.08 5.14
C LYS A 167 -21.61 6.87 4.22
N ARG A 168 -20.48 6.17 4.01
CA ARG A 168 -20.36 5.14 2.98
C ARG A 168 -20.29 3.75 3.62
N PRO A 169 -21.26 2.85 3.38
CA PRO A 169 -21.18 1.49 3.90
C PRO A 169 -20.05 0.73 3.21
N VAL A 170 -19.29 -0.02 3.98
CA VAL A 170 -18.25 -0.94 3.52
C VAL A 170 -18.40 -2.29 4.22
N THR A 171 -18.18 -3.39 3.52
CA THR A 171 -18.30 -4.75 4.06
C THR A 171 -16.93 -5.33 4.39
N VAL A 172 -16.79 -5.88 5.60
CA VAL A 172 -15.61 -6.64 5.98
C VAL A 172 -15.54 -7.94 5.18
N SER A 173 -14.43 -8.16 4.47
CA SER A 173 -14.21 -9.36 3.65
C SER A 173 -13.21 -10.34 4.27
N GLY A 174 -12.44 -9.88 5.26
CA GLY A 174 -11.42 -10.66 5.95
C GLY A 174 -10.77 -9.86 7.08
#